data_AF-A0A023FTA4-F1
#
_entry.id   AF-A0A023FTA4-F1
#
_cell.length_a   1.000
_cell.length_b   1.000
_cell.length_c   1.000
_cell.angle_alpha   90.00
_cell.angle_beta   90.00
_cell.angle_gamma   90.00
#
_symmetry.space_group_name_H-M   'P 1'
#
loop_
_entity.id
_entity.type
_entity.pdbx_description
1 polymer ?
#
loop_
_entity_poly.entity_id
_entity_poly.type
_entity_poly.pdbx_seq_one_letter_code
_entity_poly.pdbx_strand_id
1 'polypeptide(L)'
;MLKFVCELLVAMVKVHSESAVALRSAIGFYASTILGTLEAMKRVTDQTVAMLLPFILKGLASSTADYCAATYLVVGQLARRSVLSKEFARELVIRVAKTLKPPSLSGGLLCLLVLMTLQGIETLPKA
;
A
#
# COMPACT_ATOMS: atom_id res chain seq x y z
N MET A 1 -5.06 -14.42 -8.83
CA MET A 1 -3.82 -14.46 -8.02
C MET A 1 -3.69 -13.26 -7.09
N LEU A 2 -3.57 -12.01 -7.58
CA LEU A 2 -3.47 -10.80 -6.72
C LEU A 2 -4.52 -10.75 -5.61
N LYS A 3 -5.80 -10.85 -5.97
CA LYS A 3 -6.93 -10.83 -5.03
C LYS A 3 -6.82 -11.90 -3.94
N PHE A 4 -6.45 -13.13 -4.32
CA PHE A 4 -6.27 -14.24 -3.37
C PHE A 4 -5.17 -13.94 -2.34
N VAL A 5 -4.03 -13.41 -2.78
CA VAL A 5 -2.92 -13.07 -1.88
C VAL A 5 -3.31 -11.94 -0.92
N CYS A 6 -4.05 -10.94 -1.41
CA CYS A 6 -4.60 -9.88 -0.56
C CYS A 6 -5.59 -10.42 0.48
N GLU A 7 -6.52 -11.29 0.07
CA GLU A 7 -7.52 -11.91 0.95
C GLU A 7 -6.87 -12.81 2.00
N LEU A 8 -5.85 -13.59 1.60
CA LEU A 8 -5.07 -14.43 2.51
C LEU A 8 -4.40 -13.58 3.60
N LEU A 9 -3.73 -12.48 3.22
CA LEU A 9 -3.08 -11.63 4.22
C LEU A 9 -4.11 -11.01 5.18
N VAL A 10 -5.25 -10.53 4.67
CA VAL A 10 -6.32 -9.98 5.52
C VAL A 10 -6.84 -11.03 6.50
N ALA A 11 -7.02 -12.27 6.06
CA ALA A 11 -7.44 -13.36 6.94
C ALA A 11 -6.39 -13.67 8.01
N MET A 12 -5.11 -13.76 7.63
CA MET A 12 -4.01 -14.03 8.56
C MET A 12 -3.86 -12.93 9.61
N VAL A 13 -3.89 -11.65 9.19
CA VAL A 13 -3.83 -10.50 10.11
C VAL A 13 -5.00 -10.51 11.08
N LYS A 14 -6.20 -10.91 10.63
CA LYS A 14 -7.37 -11.01 11.51
C LYS A 14 -7.20 -12.07 12.61
N VAL A 15 -6.52 -13.19 12.31
CA VAL A 15 -6.35 -14.31 13.27
C VAL A 15 -5.10 -14.15 14.14
N HIS A 16 -4.04 -13.54 13.61
CA HIS A 16 -2.73 -13.48 14.23
C HIS A 16 -2.22 -12.05 14.47
N SER A 17 -3.12 -11.08 14.66
CA SER A 17 -2.77 -9.65 14.82
C SER A 17 -1.73 -9.37 15.91
N GLU A 18 -1.65 -10.24 16.93
CA GLU A 18 -0.73 -10.12 18.06
C GLU A 18 0.63 -10.83 17.82
N SER A 19 0.72 -11.70 16.82
CA SER A 19 1.93 -12.47 16.52
C SER A 19 2.62 -11.98 15.26
N ALA A 20 3.55 -11.02 15.44
CA ALA A 20 4.38 -10.51 14.35
C ALA A 20 5.18 -11.64 13.65
N VAL A 21 5.62 -12.65 14.40
CA VAL A 21 6.36 -13.80 13.85
C VAL A 21 5.49 -14.62 12.90
N ALA A 22 4.23 -14.89 13.26
CA ALA A 22 3.31 -15.64 12.40
C ALA A 22 2.93 -14.87 11.13
N LEU A 23 2.90 -13.54 11.19
CA LEU A 23 2.54 -12.68 10.06
C LEU A 23 3.71 -12.37 9.12
N ARG A 24 4.96 -12.44 9.58
CA ARG A 24 6.14 -11.98 8.82
C ARG A 24 6.25 -12.62 7.44
N SER A 25 6.10 -13.94 7.35
CA SER A 25 6.18 -14.67 6.08
C SER A 25 5.01 -14.31 5.14
N ALA A 26 3.80 -14.21 5.67
CA ALA A 26 2.61 -13.83 4.90
C ALA A 26 2.70 -12.39 4.38
N ILE A 27 3.17 -11.45 5.20
CA ILE A 27 3.38 -10.04 4.81
C ILE A 27 4.47 -9.93 3.74
N GLY A 28 5.61 -10.63 3.93
CA GLY A 28 6.69 -10.66 2.93
C GLY A 28 6.22 -11.25 1.60
N PHE A 29 5.52 -12.39 1.65
CA PHE A 29 4.94 -13.02 0.47
C PHE A 29 3.93 -12.11 -0.24
N TYR A 30 3.05 -11.45 0.51
CA TYR A 30 2.13 -10.44 -0.03
C TYR A 30 2.89 -9.33 -0.75
N ALA A 31 3.84 -8.67 -0.08
CA ALA A 31 4.57 -7.55 -0.65
C ALA A 31 5.29 -7.98 -1.94
N SER A 32 6.12 -9.03 -1.88
CA SER A 32 6.88 -9.51 -3.04
C SER A 32 5.98 -9.94 -4.20
N THR A 33 4.87 -10.63 -3.91
CA THR A 33 3.96 -11.10 -4.97
C THR A 33 3.23 -9.95 -5.64
N ILE A 34 2.67 -9.00 -4.87
CA ILE A 34 1.98 -7.85 -5.43
C ILE A 34 2.97 -6.98 -6.23
N LEU A 35 4.14 -6.67 -5.66
CA LEU A 35 5.19 -5.88 -6.33
C LEU A 35 5.64 -6.54 -7.63
N GLY A 36 6.00 -7.82 -7.59
CA GLY A 36 6.47 -8.57 -8.75
C GLY A 36 5.39 -8.72 -9.83
N THR A 37 4.13 -8.90 -9.44
CA THR A 37 3.03 -8.95 -10.39
C THR A 37 2.79 -7.59 -11.04
N LEU A 38 2.80 -6.48 -10.26
CA LEU A 38 2.70 -5.11 -10.79
C LEU A 38 3.87 -4.76 -11.72
N GLU A 39 5.06 -5.28 -11.44
CA GLU A 39 6.25 -5.12 -12.28
C GLU A 39 6.06 -5.82 -13.63
N ALA A 40 5.68 -7.10 -13.59
CA ALA A 40 5.57 -7.96 -14.78
C ALA A 40 4.36 -7.61 -15.66
N MET A 41 3.36 -6.92 -15.12
CA MET A 41 2.21 -6.48 -15.91
C MET A 41 2.64 -5.45 -16.98
N LYS A 42 2.25 -5.71 -18.23
CA LYS A 42 2.47 -4.80 -19.37
C LYS A 42 1.86 -3.42 -19.13
N ARG A 43 0.69 -3.38 -18.48
CA ARG A 43 -0.02 -2.16 -18.09
C ARG A 43 -0.84 -2.44 -16.84
N VAL A 44 -0.72 -1.57 -15.84
CA VAL A 44 -1.64 -1.54 -14.70
C VAL A 44 -2.92 -0.84 -15.14
N THR A 45 -4.06 -1.50 -14.95
CA THR A 45 -5.37 -0.99 -15.38
C THR A 45 -6.17 -0.43 -14.21
N ASP A 46 -7.18 0.38 -14.50
CA ASP A 46 -8.10 0.90 -13.47
C ASP A 46 -8.81 -0.22 -12.71
N GLN A 47 -9.10 -1.34 -13.37
CA GLN A 47 -9.67 -2.54 -12.72
C GLN A 47 -8.70 -3.13 -11.70
N THR A 48 -7.40 -3.15 -12.01
CA THR A 48 -6.36 -3.61 -11.07
C THR A 48 -6.27 -2.66 -9.87
N VAL A 49 -6.29 -1.35 -10.10
CA VAL A 49 -6.26 -0.33 -9.04
C VAL A 49 -7.50 -0.45 -8.15
N ALA A 50 -8.69 -0.54 -8.75
CA ALA A 50 -9.95 -0.70 -8.02
C ALA A 50 -9.99 -1.98 -7.18
N MET A 51 -9.43 -3.08 -7.70
CA MET A 51 -9.32 -4.33 -6.96
C MET A 51 -8.37 -4.23 -5.76
N LEU A 52 -7.24 -3.53 -5.90
CA LEU A 52 -6.26 -3.36 -4.82
C LEU A 52 -6.70 -2.35 -3.76
N LEU A 53 -7.50 -1.35 -4.14
CA LEU A 53 -7.95 -0.26 -3.28
C LEU A 53 -8.43 -0.68 -1.88
N PRO A 54 -9.41 -1.60 -1.73
CA PRO A 54 -9.88 -1.98 -0.40
C PRO A 54 -8.77 -2.59 0.48
N PHE A 55 -7.78 -3.25 -0.12
CA PHE A 55 -6.66 -3.86 0.60
C PHE A 55 -5.61 -2.83 1.00
N ILE A 56 -5.38 -1.83 0.15
CA ILE A 56 -4.52 -0.68 0.47
C ILE A 56 -5.11 0.09 1.66
N LEU A 57 -6.40 0.41 1.62
CA LEU A 57 -7.06 1.12 2.72
C LEU A 57 -6.99 0.35 4.04
N LYS A 58 -7.19 -0.98 4.01
CA LYS A 58 -7.05 -1.85 5.18
C LYS A 58 -5.61 -1.88 5.71
N GLY A 59 -4.63 -1.99 4.82
CA GLY A 59 -3.22 -2.05 5.20
C GLY A 59 -2.72 -0.74 5.80
N LEU A 60 -3.11 0.41 5.23
CA LEU A 60 -2.83 1.73 5.79
C LEU A 60 -3.46 1.90 7.18
N ALA A 61 -4.71 1.46 7.36
CA ALA A 61 -5.40 1.53 8.64
C ALA A 61 -4.95 0.49 9.69
N SER A 62 -4.04 -0.44 9.34
CA SER A 62 -3.66 -1.53 10.22
C SER A 62 -2.81 -1.07 11.41
N SER A 63 -3.01 -1.71 12.56
CA SER A 63 -2.15 -1.58 13.74
C SER A 63 -0.84 -2.36 13.62
N THR A 64 -0.76 -3.33 12.70
CA THR A 64 0.47 -4.10 12.44
C THR A 64 1.42 -3.26 11.59
N ALA A 65 2.51 -2.77 12.20
CA ALA A 65 3.48 -1.88 11.54
C ALA A 65 4.04 -2.48 10.23
N ASP A 66 4.36 -3.77 10.21
CA ASP A 66 4.88 -4.46 9.02
C ASP A 66 3.85 -4.53 7.89
N TYR A 67 2.55 -4.64 8.21
CA TYR A 67 1.50 -4.64 7.19
C TYR A 67 1.31 -3.23 6.60
N CYS A 68 1.35 -2.20 7.45
CA CYS A 68 1.34 -0.81 7.01
C CYS A 68 2.56 -0.51 6.10
N ALA A 69 3.75 -0.94 6.50
CA ALA A 69 4.98 -0.79 5.71
C ALA A 69 4.93 -1.52 4.36
N ALA A 70 4.46 -2.78 4.34
CA ALA A 70 4.24 -3.51 3.09
C ALA A 70 3.23 -2.79 2.17
N THR A 71 2.24 -2.14 2.75
CA THR A 71 1.23 -1.37 2.00
C THR A 71 1.83 -0.12 1.37
N TYR A 72 2.76 0.56 2.04
CA TYR A 72 3.52 1.67 1.44
C TYR A 72 4.28 1.24 0.19
N LEU A 73 4.90 0.05 0.19
CA LEU A 73 5.59 -0.48 -0.99
C LEU A 73 4.61 -0.67 -2.16
N VAL A 74 3.42 -1.21 -1.89
CA VAL A 74 2.36 -1.38 -2.90
C VAL A 74 1.90 -0.02 -3.44
N VAL A 75 1.70 0.98 -2.59
CA VAL A 75 1.32 2.34 -3.00
C VAL A 75 2.39 2.97 -3.90
N GLY A 76 3.66 2.91 -3.49
CA GLY A 76 4.78 3.43 -4.29
C GLY A 76 4.89 2.74 -5.65
N GLN A 77 4.72 1.42 -5.69
CA GLN A 77 4.76 0.67 -6.94
C GLN A 77 3.57 0.99 -7.85
N LEU A 78 2.37 1.20 -7.30
CA LEU A 78 1.23 1.67 -8.08
C LEU A 78 1.48 3.06 -8.68
N ALA A 79 1.98 4.00 -7.88
CA ALA A 79 2.34 5.33 -8.37
C ALA A 79 3.41 5.29 -9.47
N ARG A 80 4.30 4.29 -9.45
CA ARG A 80 5.34 4.10 -10.47
C ARG A 80 4.83 3.43 -11.74
N ARG A 81 3.87 2.50 -11.63
CA ARG A 81 3.40 1.65 -12.74
C ARG A 81 2.08 2.11 -13.35
N SER A 82 1.46 3.17 -12.81
CA SER A 82 0.21 3.73 -13.32
C SER A 82 0.13 5.24 -13.14
N VAL A 83 -0.66 5.88 -14.00
CA VAL A 83 -1.11 7.26 -13.80
C VAL A 83 -2.44 7.17 -13.07
N LEU A 84 -2.44 7.58 -11.80
CA LEU A 84 -3.65 7.57 -10.97
C LEU A 84 -4.50 8.79 -11.30
N SER A 85 -5.82 8.72 -11.06
CA SER A 85 -6.63 9.93 -11.09
C SER A 85 -6.17 10.91 -10.01
N LYS A 86 -6.26 12.21 -10.29
CA LYS A 86 -5.80 13.26 -9.36
C LYS A 86 -6.49 13.15 -8.01
N GLU A 87 -7.78 12.85 -8.02
CA GLU A 87 -8.61 12.67 -6.83
C GLU A 87 -8.13 11.48 -6.01
N PHE A 88 -7.84 10.35 -6.68
CA PHE A 88 -7.38 9.15 -6.01
C PHE A 88 -5.98 9.31 -5.42
N ALA A 89 -5.06 9.91 -6.18
CA ALA A 89 -3.69 10.17 -5.71
C ALA A 89 -3.69 11.11 -4.49
N ARG A 90 -4.52 12.16 -4.49
CA ARG A 90 -4.68 13.06 -3.34
C ARG A 90 -5.24 12.35 -2.11
N GLU A 91 -6.28 11.52 -2.28
CA GLU A 91 -6.83 10.74 -1.17
C GLU A 91 -5.77 9.78 -0.60
N LEU A 92 -4.98 9.12 -1.44
CA LEU A 92 -3.86 8.28 -0.98
C LEU A 92 -2.83 9.09 -0.19
N VAL A 93 -2.45 10.29 -0.63
CA VAL A 93 -1.55 11.18 0.12
C VAL A 93 -2.12 11.48 1.51
N ILE A 94 -3.40 11.85 1.60
CA ILE A 94 -4.05 12.11 2.90
C ILE A 94 -4.04 10.86 3.78
N ARG A 95 -4.35 9.70 3.21
CA ARG A 95 -4.39 8.42 3.95
C ARG A 95 -3.01 8.03 4.46
N VAL A 96 -1.96 8.12 3.65
CA VAL A 96 -0.58 7.83 4.07
C VAL A 96 -0.09 8.87 5.09
N ALA A 97 -0.46 10.14 4.96
CA ALA A 97 -0.11 11.15 5.96
C ALA A 97 -0.75 10.83 7.34
N LYS A 98 -1.99 10.34 7.35
CA LYS A 98 -2.70 9.93 8.58
C LYS A 98 -2.09 8.69 9.25
N THR A 99 -1.24 7.92 8.58
CA THR A 99 -0.58 6.74 9.13
C THR A 99 0.82 7.02 9.70
N LEU A 100 1.31 8.26 9.61
CA LEU A 100 2.62 8.66 10.14
C LEU A 100 2.62 8.63 11.67
N LYS A 101 3.24 7.59 12.23
CA LYS A 101 3.50 7.37 13.66
C LYS A 101 4.97 6.99 13.82
N PRO A 102 5.58 7.06 15.03
CA PRO A 102 7.00 6.73 15.22
C PRO A 102 7.48 5.43 14.52
N PRO A 103 6.77 4.28 14.58
CA PRO A 103 7.24 3.05 13.92
C PRO A 103 7.09 3.07 12.38
N SER A 104 6.26 3.95 11.82
CA SER A 104 5.94 4.01 10.39
C SER A 104 6.45 5.30 9.71
N LEU A 105 7.13 6.18 10.45
CA LEU A 105 7.45 7.54 10.03
C LEU A 105 8.37 7.56 8.80
N SER A 106 9.51 6.87 8.87
CA SER A 106 10.50 6.85 7.79
C SER A 106 9.91 6.26 6.50
N GLY A 107 9.28 5.08 6.59
CA GLY A 107 8.64 4.41 5.46
C GLY A 107 7.47 5.21 4.88
N GLY A 108 6.65 5.82 5.74
CA GLY A 108 5.51 6.65 5.33
C GLY A 108 5.95 7.94 4.64
N LEU A 109 6.97 8.64 5.17
CA LEU A 109 7.53 9.83 4.51
C LEU A 109 8.13 9.49 3.14
N LEU A 110 8.86 8.38 3.04
CA LEU A 110 9.39 7.91 1.76
C LEU A 110 8.25 7.59 0.78
N CYS A 111 7.18 6.94 1.25
CA CYS A 111 6.00 6.66 0.45
C CYS A 111 5.33 7.93 -0.06
N LEU A 112 5.17 8.95 0.81
CA LEU A 112 4.63 10.26 0.42
C LEU A 112 5.49 10.93 -0.64
N LEU A 113 6.80 10.96 -0.45
CA LEU A 113 7.73 11.55 -1.41
C LEU A 113 7.60 10.87 -2.77
N VAL A 114 7.66 9.54 -2.82
CA VAL A 114 7.52 8.77 -4.06
C VAL A 114 6.15 9.02 -4.72
N LEU A 115 5.06 8.94 -3.94
CA LEU A 115 3.71 9.15 -4.46
C LEU A 115 3.54 10.56 -5.02
N MET A 116 3.97 11.58 -4.29
CA MET A 116 3.82 12.98 -4.70
C MET A 116 4.68 13.31 -5.91
N THR A 117 5.95 12.89 -5.93
CA THR A 117 6.86 13.14 -7.05
C THR A 117 6.37 12.46 -8.33
N LEU A 118 5.96 11.18 -8.25
CA LEU A 118 5.55 10.43 -9.44
C LEU A 118 4.17 10.84 -9.96
N GLN A 119 3.30 11.36 -9.11
CA GLN A 119 1.95 11.81 -9.49
C GLN A 119 1.83 13.32 -9.69
N GLY A 120 2.95 14.07 -9.63
CA GLY A 120 2.96 15.53 -9.85
C GLY A 120 2.15 16.31 -8.82
N ILE A 121 2.17 15.88 -7.55
CA ILE A 121 1.48 16.57 -6.45
C ILE A 121 2.49 17.49 -5.75
N GLU A 122 2.37 18.80 -5.99
CA GLU A 122 3.31 19.80 -5.47
C GLU A 122 3.01 20.24 -4.03
N THR A 123 1.77 20.06 -3.57
CA THR A 123 1.33 20.52 -2.24
C THR A 123 0.64 19.39 -1.50
N LEU A 124 0.90 19.29 -0.19
CA LEU A 124 0.12 18.38 0.66
C LEU A 124 -1.34 18.84 0.66
N PRO A 125 -2.29 17.98 0.28
CA PRO A 125 -3.70 18.30 0.36
C PRO A 125 -4.10 18.64 1.79
N LYS A 126 -4.99 19.63 1.95
CA LYS A 126 -5.61 19.91 3.25
C LYS A 126 -6.53 18.74 3.60
N ALA A 127 -6.33 18.19 4.80
CA ALA A 127 -7.04 17.02 5.31
C ALA A 127 -8.42 17.35 5.89
#